data_AF-A0A6L6L176-F1
#
_entry.id   AF-A0A6L6L176-F1
#
_cell.length_a   1.000
_cell.length_b   1.000
_cell.length_c   1.000
_cell.angle_alpha   90.00
_cell.angle_beta   90.00
_cell.angle_gamma   90.00
#
_symmetry.space_group_name_H-M   'P 1'
#
loop_
_entity.id
_entity.type
_entity.pdbx_description
1 polymer ?
#
loop_
_entity_poly.entity_id
_entity_poly.type
_entity_poly.pdbx_seq_one_letter_code
_entity_poly.pdbx_strand_id
1 'polypeptide(L)'
;MKNKVWLFTAALLLFTAGCGEPDMAQNKINSNEQKTAGISDTDETESEIDSSASEKMEAAEEKYIWKEITLQFPESWEDKYVILEDDTGFSVFQKKSYEKESGTGFLFGITKDTEWYPDAAGVSILGYTDDGVLYEVVRPTDVSCDVENEDTLNEYQGMMQQSDTVVQNAVIDTQNLHKDADQYIIPVSMTQTISADSLINMSDNDLWLARNEIYARHGRGFTNEYLQSYFNACSWYEKTAETDAFDESVLSQTEKDNLKVIQEAEKTYADEHPYPKEYKTGQKVMEDIDGDGREEEIRYDVKESGDYAGYSCILTVNGTSYELCEYAAMVTPETDCFYVTDINAYDDSLEIAVLDDGPSGDYVTYFYRYDGNTLEFAGEVTGFPFKEKNGGINGFTGQSGIYGTIRTDILETAYLNGYWWYDSDAGKLEYIDGGMHQYKYFTPHRLYVDLPLWKAMDQNSEQVTVSSGQDVFFISSDAKEWIYVRAKDGTEGYIHVDGENVSNVGRPGTEVFSELNYFD
;
A
#
# COMPACT_ATOMS: atom_id res chain seq x y z
N MET A 1 25.02 34.37 9.48
CA MET A 1 25.24 33.16 10.31
C MET A 1 25.00 31.99 9.38
N LYS A 2 25.98 31.10 9.23
CA LYS A 2 25.99 30.07 8.19
C LYS A 2 25.11 28.89 8.63
N ASN A 3 24.04 28.62 7.87
CA ASN A 3 23.22 27.43 7.98
C ASN A 3 24.06 26.22 7.57
N LYS A 4 24.18 25.23 8.45
CA LYS A 4 24.71 23.91 8.12
C LYS A 4 23.50 23.04 7.75
N VAL A 5 23.33 22.83 6.45
CA VAL A 5 22.48 21.76 5.91
C VAL A 5 23.25 20.46 6.10
N TRP A 6 22.67 19.50 6.82
CA TRP A 6 23.16 18.13 6.84
C TRP A 6 22.49 17.40 5.67
N LEU A 7 23.21 17.28 4.56
CA LEU A 7 22.86 16.30 3.52
C LEU A 7 23.36 14.94 4.00
N PHE A 8 22.45 14.03 4.33
CA PHE A 8 22.75 12.60 4.23
C PHE A 8 22.85 12.27 2.74
N THR A 9 24.08 12.14 2.26
CA THR A 9 24.34 11.72 0.88
C THR A 9 24.33 10.20 0.89
N ALA A 10 23.32 9.58 0.28
CA ALA A 10 23.43 8.21 -0.19
C ALA A 10 24.55 8.19 -1.24
N ALA A 11 25.74 7.76 -0.85
CA ALA A 11 26.89 7.66 -1.73
C ALA A 11 26.74 6.40 -2.58
N LEU A 12 26.22 6.56 -3.79
CA LEU A 12 26.39 5.63 -4.90
C LEU A 12 27.91 5.49 -5.16
N LEU A 13 28.54 4.43 -4.66
CA LEU A 13 29.98 4.17 -4.86
C LEU A 13 30.20 3.11 -5.92
N LEU A 14 30.57 3.58 -7.11
CA LEU A 14 31.24 2.81 -8.16
C LEU A 14 32.63 2.37 -7.66
N PHE A 15 32.91 1.07 -7.73
CA PHE A 15 34.16 0.41 -7.37
C PHE A 15 35.42 1.12 -7.91
N THR A 16 36.41 1.38 -7.04
CA THR A 16 37.83 1.23 -7.37
C THR A 16 38.64 0.76 -6.16
N ALA A 17 39.39 -0.31 -6.34
CA ALA A 17 40.23 -0.97 -5.32
C ALA A 17 41.35 -0.07 -4.78
N GLY A 18 41.62 -0.15 -3.47
CA GLY A 18 42.78 0.48 -2.85
C GLY A 18 42.96 0.11 -1.38
N CYS A 19 43.99 -0.70 -1.10
CA CYS A 19 44.39 -1.22 0.21
C CYS A 19 44.61 -0.16 1.31
N GLY A 20 44.27 -0.49 2.56
CA GLY A 20 44.91 0.08 3.76
C GLY A 20 44.04 0.10 5.04
N GLU A 21 44.20 -0.91 5.91
CA GLU A 21 43.92 -0.87 7.37
C GLU A 21 44.99 -0.03 8.14
N PRO A 22 44.90 0.23 9.47
CA PRO A 22 43.98 -0.23 10.54
C PRO A 22 43.41 0.98 11.40
N ASP A 23 42.67 0.90 12.52
CA ASP A 23 42.81 0.06 13.74
C ASP A 23 41.67 0.33 14.77
N MET A 24 41.46 -0.66 15.65
CA MET A 24 40.96 -0.63 17.04
C MET A 24 39.67 -1.39 17.46
N ALA A 25 39.97 -2.50 18.17
CA ALA A 25 39.40 -2.99 19.44
C ALA A 25 38.16 -3.91 19.44
N GLN A 26 38.41 -5.22 19.37
CA GLN A 26 37.52 -6.29 19.85
C GLN A 26 38.01 -6.84 21.19
N ASN A 27 37.13 -6.93 22.20
CA ASN A 27 37.37 -7.70 23.42
C ASN A 27 36.94 -9.16 23.21
N LYS A 28 37.89 -10.10 23.30
CA LYS A 28 37.63 -11.56 23.37
C LYS A 28 37.70 -12.03 24.81
N ILE A 29 36.71 -12.81 25.26
CA ILE A 29 36.78 -13.63 26.48
C ILE A 29 37.00 -15.09 26.09
N ASN A 30 38.01 -15.70 26.69
CA ASN A 30 38.51 -17.06 26.43
C ASN A 30 37.81 -18.14 27.28
N SER A 31 37.40 -19.21 26.61
CA SER A 31 37.61 -20.66 26.87
C SER A 31 37.85 -21.22 28.29
N ASN A 32 37.15 -22.33 28.59
CA ASN A 32 37.73 -23.62 29.06
C ASN A 32 36.62 -24.70 29.07
N GLU A 33 36.66 -25.73 28.23
CA GLU A 33 37.41 -27.02 28.28
C GLU A 33 36.61 -28.20 28.89
N GLN A 34 36.71 -29.34 28.17
CA GLN A 34 35.97 -30.60 28.25
C GLN A 34 36.36 -31.52 29.43
N LYS A 35 35.48 -32.47 29.80
CA LYS A 35 35.77 -33.94 29.79
C LYS A 35 34.60 -34.86 30.18
N THR A 36 34.80 -36.15 29.92
CA THR A 36 33.89 -37.19 29.44
C THR A 36 33.52 -38.29 30.46
N ALA A 37 32.38 -38.95 30.18
CA ALA A 37 32.05 -40.40 30.26
C ALA A 37 31.82 -41.16 31.59
N GLY A 38 30.74 -41.97 31.62
CA GLY A 38 30.58 -43.15 32.50
C GLY A 38 29.15 -43.72 32.62
N ILE A 39 28.96 -44.97 32.19
CA ILE A 39 27.73 -45.80 32.08
C ILE A 39 27.36 -46.54 33.40
N SER A 40 26.06 -46.82 33.66
CA SER A 40 25.57 -48.14 34.17
C SER A 40 24.03 -48.27 34.20
N ASP A 41 23.56 -49.44 33.78
CA ASP A 41 22.17 -49.96 33.67
C ASP A 41 21.40 -50.17 34.99
N THR A 42 20.05 -50.20 34.94
CA THR A 42 19.18 -51.37 35.30
C THR A 42 17.65 -51.12 35.24
N ASP A 43 16.96 -52.04 34.56
CA ASP A 43 15.62 -52.67 34.67
C ASP A 43 14.29 -51.94 35.03
N GLU A 44 13.35 -52.13 34.08
CA GLU A 44 11.94 -52.59 34.13
C GLU A 44 10.98 -52.17 35.28
N THR A 45 9.85 -51.54 34.94
CA THR A 45 8.48 -52.15 34.91
C THR A 45 7.36 -51.14 34.53
N GLU A 46 6.28 -51.68 33.96
CA GLU A 46 5.12 -51.05 33.31
C GLU A 46 4.17 -50.24 34.24
N SER A 47 3.52 -49.20 33.69
CA SER A 47 2.04 -49.05 33.54
C SER A 47 1.49 -47.61 33.60
N GLU A 48 0.63 -47.31 32.63
CA GLU A 48 -0.56 -46.40 32.62
C GLU A 48 -0.42 -44.86 32.85
N ILE A 49 -0.58 -44.15 31.72
CA ILE A 49 -1.42 -42.94 31.44
C ILE A 49 -2.00 -42.20 32.67
N ASP A 50 -1.59 -40.93 32.89
CA ASP A 50 -2.43 -39.71 32.74
C ASP A 50 -1.70 -38.42 33.18
N SER A 51 -2.02 -37.32 32.48
CA SER A 51 -1.95 -35.91 32.88
C SER A 51 -0.59 -35.20 33.11
N SER A 52 -0.09 -34.53 32.07
CA SER A 52 0.53 -33.18 32.10
C SER A 52 0.79 -32.79 30.65
N ALA A 53 -0.03 -31.95 30.00
CA ALA A 53 -0.20 -30.52 30.24
C ALA A 53 1.13 -29.79 30.42
N SER A 54 1.54 -29.12 29.33
CA SER A 54 2.31 -27.87 29.36
C SER A 54 3.66 -27.91 30.06
N GLU A 55 4.67 -28.40 29.36
CA GLU A 55 6.05 -27.90 29.48
C GLU A 55 6.77 -28.25 28.17
N LYS A 56 6.43 -27.54 27.08
CA LYS A 56 7.44 -27.33 26.04
C LYS A 56 8.44 -26.37 26.67
N MET A 57 9.63 -26.88 26.95
CA MET A 57 10.82 -26.08 27.21
C MET A 57 10.91 -24.96 26.16
N GLU A 58 10.63 -23.72 26.56
CA GLU A 58 11.12 -22.54 25.86
C GLU A 58 12.65 -22.60 25.94
N ALA A 59 13.28 -23.01 24.83
CA ALA A 59 14.71 -22.83 24.65
C ALA A 59 14.99 -21.31 24.56
N ALA A 60 16.05 -20.86 25.22
CA ALA A 60 16.32 -19.44 25.42
C ALA A 60 16.81 -18.79 24.12
N GLU A 61 15.89 -18.20 23.35
CA GLU A 61 16.22 -17.34 22.22
C GLU A 61 17.01 -16.09 22.68
N GLU A 62 17.98 -15.66 21.87
CA GLU A 62 18.88 -14.54 22.21
C GLU A 62 18.09 -13.21 22.15
N LYS A 63 18.01 -12.52 23.28
CA LYS A 63 17.35 -11.22 23.40
C LYS A 63 18.36 -10.10 23.29
N TYR A 64 18.08 -9.15 22.40
CA TYR A 64 18.81 -7.89 22.29
C TYR A 64 17.93 -6.74 22.79
N ILE A 65 18.51 -5.85 23.60
CA ILE A 65 17.80 -4.72 24.22
C ILE A 65 18.56 -3.43 23.90
N TRP A 66 17.91 -2.50 23.23
CA TRP A 66 18.37 -1.14 23.02
C TRP A 66 17.34 -0.16 23.60
N LYS A 67 17.68 0.45 24.74
CA LYS A 67 16.76 1.32 25.51
C LYS A 67 15.41 0.64 25.74
N GLU A 68 14.30 1.21 25.25
CA GLU A 68 12.94 0.68 25.33
C GLU A 68 12.62 -0.42 24.29
N ILE A 69 13.51 -0.69 23.34
CA ILE A 69 13.30 -1.65 22.24
C ILE A 69 13.93 -2.99 22.60
N THR A 70 13.15 -4.06 22.52
CA THR A 70 13.62 -5.45 22.67
C THR A 70 13.36 -6.22 21.38
N LEU A 71 14.41 -6.89 20.88
CA LEU A 71 14.34 -7.85 19.78
C LEU A 71 14.66 -9.26 20.26
N GLN A 72 14.11 -10.22 19.53
CA GLN A 72 14.37 -11.64 19.72
C GLN A 72 14.83 -12.21 18.39
N PHE A 73 16.07 -12.69 18.35
CA PHE A 73 16.65 -13.26 17.15
C PHE A 73 16.40 -14.77 17.09
N PRO A 74 16.15 -15.34 15.89
CA PRO A 74 16.04 -16.78 15.73
C PRO A 74 17.36 -17.48 16.11
N GLU A 75 17.29 -18.67 16.71
CA GLU A 75 18.49 -19.47 17.02
C GLU A 75 19.38 -19.70 15.78
N SER A 76 18.78 -19.78 14.59
CA SER A 76 19.50 -19.92 13.33
C SER A 76 20.45 -18.77 12.99
N TRP A 77 20.34 -17.63 13.68
CA TRP A 77 21.18 -16.44 13.52
C TRP A 77 22.39 -16.41 14.47
N GLU A 78 22.52 -17.38 15.39
CA GLU A 78 23.66 -17.45 16.32
C GLU A 78 24.99 -17.29 15.56
N ASP A 79 25.83 -16.36 16.02
CA ASP A 79 27.12 -16.00 15.42
C ASP A 79 27.11 -15.45 13.98
N LYS A 80 25.94 -15.16 13.38
CA LYS A 80 25.81 -14.73 11.97
C LYS A 80 25.53 -13.25 11.74
N TYR A 81 25.34 -12.46 12.80
CA TYR A 81 25.02 -11.04 12.67
C TYR A 81 25.99 -10.13 13.45
N VAL A 82 26.00 -8.86 13.08
CA VAL A 82 26.68 -7.75 13.76
C VAL A 82 25.65 -6.64 13.99
N ILE A 83 25.62 -6.08 15.19
CA ILE A 83 24.79 -4.91 15.51
C ILE A 83 25.69 -3.69 15.67
N LEU A 84 25.30 -2.59 15.04
CA LEU A 84 25.89 -1.27 15.24
C LEU A 84 24.85 -0.35 15.87
N GLU A 85 25.21 0.30 16.97
CA GLU A 85 24.35 1.25 17.69
C GLU A 85 24.81 2.68 17.43
N ASP A 86 23.85 3.60 17.43
CA ASP A 86 24.08 5.03 17.56
C ASP A 86 23.08 5.67 18.56
N ASP A 87 23.10 7.00 18.66
CA ASP A 87 22.24 7.73 19.61
C ASP A 87 20.75 7.60 19.28
N THR A 88 20.43 7.37 18.01
CA THR A 88 19.07 7.33 17.43
C THR A 88 18.55 5.92 17.20
N GLY A 89 19.39 4.90 17.12
CA GLY A 89 18.92 3.54 16.86
C GLY A 89 20.03 2.50 16.81
N PHE A 90 19.74 1.43 16.08
CA PHE A 90 20.70 0.39 15.76
C PHE A 90 20.44 -0.22 14.37
N SER A 91 21.48 -0.80 13.79
CA SER A 91 21.46 -1.50 12.50
C SER A 91 22.01 -2.91 12.64
N VAL A 92 21.36 -3.87 11.99
CA VAL A 92 21.72 -5.29 12.01
C VAL A 92 22.26 -5.68 10.64
N PHE A 93 23.43 -6.32 10.64
CA PHE A 93 24.12 -6.75 9.43
C PHE A 93 24.41 -8.25 9.49
N GLN A 94 24.39 -8.94 8.34
CA GLN A 94 25.00 -10.24 8.18
C GLN A 94 26.52 -10.11 8.35
N LYS A 95 27.07 -10.88 9.31
CA LYS A 95 28.47 -10.83 9.72
C LYS A 95 29.45 -11.17 8.60
N LYS A 96 29.17 -12.17 7.78
CA LYS A 96 30.09 -12.60 6.69
C LYS A 96 30.35 -11.48 5.68
N SER A 97 29.30 -10.79 5.24
CA SER A 97 29.44 -9.64 4.35
C SER A 97 30.15 -8.50 5.08
N TYR A 98 29.70 -8.17 6.29
CA TYR A 98 30.28 -7.09 7.09
C TYR A 98 31.79 -7.24 7.35
N GLU A 99 32.27 -8.45 7.62
CA GLU A 99 33.69 -8.75 7.84
C GLU A 99 34.52 -8.69 6.56
N LYS A 100 33.91 -8.90 5.38
CA LYS A 100 34.57 -8.73 4.08
C LYS A 100 34.70 -7.24 3.74
N GLU A 101 33.61 -6.48 3.90
CA GLU A 101 33.55 -5.05 3.65
C GLU A 101 32.58 -4.39 4.64
N SER A 102 33.12 -3.55 5.53
CA SER A 102 32.33 -2.88 6.56
C SER A 102 31.21 -2.04 5.93
N GLY A 103 29.99 -2.19 6.45
CA GLY A 103 28.79 -1.55 5.92
C GLY A 103 28.01 -2.42 4.93
N THR A 104 28.55 -3.56 4.49
CA THR A 104 27.79 -4.57 3.73
C THR A 104 27.11 -5.58 4.65
N GLY A 105 26.14 -6.30 4.12
CA GLY A 105 25.28 -7.25 4.81
C GLY A 105 24.08 -6.63 5.49
N PHE A 106 23.69 -5.38 5.22
CA PHE A 106 22.59 -4.70 5.92
C PHE A 106 21.28 -5.49 5.80
N LEU A 107 20.69 -5.88 6.94
CA LEU A 107 19.44 -6.64 7.00
C LEU A 107 18.26 -5.72 7.31
N PHE A 108 18.39 -4.93 8.40
CA PHE A 108 17.43 -3.91 8.80
C PHE A 108 18.05 -3.01 9.89
N GLY A 109 17.43 -1.86 10.14
CA GLY A 109 17.70 -1.01 11.30
C GLY A 109 16.41 -0.58 11.97
N ILE A 110 16.47 -0.26 13.26
CA ILE A 110 15.37 0.40 13.97
C ILE A 110 15.89 1.71 14.54
N THR A 111 15.22 2.80 14.19
CA THR A 111 15.59 4.16 14.58
C THR A 111 14.45 4.83 15.34
N LYS A 112 14.82 5.80 16.16
CA LYS A 112 13.96 6.66 16.94
C LYS A 112 14.14 8.08 16.43
N ASP A 113 13.09 8.63 15.84
CA ASP A 113 13.07 9.99 15.30
C ASP A 113 11.99 10.85 15.97
N THR A 114 12.06 12.15 15.73
CA THR A 114 11.07 13.16 16.12
C THR A 114 10.59 13.99 14.92
N GLU A 115 11.18 13.79 13.74
CA GLU A 115 10.76 14.41 12.49
C GLU A 115 10.20 13.33 11.56
N TRP A 116 9.04 13.58 10.96
CA TRP A 116 8.45 12.66 10.00
C TRP A 116 8.96 12.96 8.58
N TYR A 117 9.57 11.95 7.95
CA TYR A 117 10.06 12.02 6.58
C TYR A 117 9.39 10.93 5.71
N PRO A 118 8.26 11.23 5.04
CA PRO A 118 7.46 10.22 4.34
C PRO A 118 8.17 9.53 3.17
N ASP A 119 9.16 10.19 2.56
CA ASP A 119 9.78 9.74 1.31
C ASP A 119 11.12 9.01 1.53
N ALA A 120 11.38 8.54 2.76
CA ALA A 120 12.60 7.80 3.04
C ALA A 120 12.48 6.38 2.46
N ALA A 121 13.29 6.09 1.43
CA ALA A 121 13.27 4.80 0.77
C ALA A 121 13.59 3.65 1.76
N GLY A 122 12.76 2.61 1.74
CA GLY A 122 12.90 1.46 2.62
C GLY A 122 12.53 1.72 4.09
N VAL A 123 11.89 2.85 4.41
CA VAL A 123 11.49 3.20 5.78
C VAL A 123 10.00 2.97 6.00
N SER A 124 9.64 2.37 7.14
CA SER A 124 8.25 2.32 7.61
C SER A 124 8.16 2.51 9.12
N ILE A 125 7.01 2.97 9.61
CA ILE A 125 6.80 3.26 11.03
C ILE A 125 6.30 1.99 11.74
N LEU A 126 7.06 1.51 12.73
CA LEU A 126 6.68 0.42 13.63
C LEU A 126 5.72 0.90 14.73
N GLY A 127 5.85 2.17 15.11
CA GLY A 127 4.92 2.80 16.02
C GLY A 127 5.30 4.24 16.30
N TYR A 128 4.37 4.98 16.90
CA TYR A 128 4.56 6.38 17.24
C TYR A 128 3.89 6.71 18.57
N THR A 129 4.28 7.83 19.19
CA THR A 129 3.71 8.28 20.47
C THR A 129 3.05 9.64 20.37
N ASP A 130 2.16 9.93 21.32
CA ASP A 130 1.45 11.23 21.40
C ASP A 130 2.38 12.44 21.57
N ASP A 131 3.61 12.25 22.05
CA ASP A 131 4.62 13.31 22.15
C ASP A 131 5.48 13.45 20.88
N GLY A 132 5.15 12.69 19.82
CA GLY A 132 5.74 12.84 18.48
C GLY A 132 7.00 12.03 18.25
N VAL A 133 7.30 11.02 19.08
CA VAL A 133 8.39 10.08 18.79
C VAL A 133 7.93 9.06 17.75
N LEU A 134 8.79 8.81 16.76
CA LEU A 134 8.62 7.80 15.73
C LEU A 134 9.61 6.66 15.97
N TYR A 135 9.14 5.42 15.89
CA TYR A 135 9.97 4.23 15.83
C TYR A 135 9.89 3.68 14.41
N GLU A 136 10.97 3.79 13.67
CA GLU A 136 11.01 3.48 12.25
C GLU A 136 11.91 2.28 11.98
N VAL A 137 11.44 1.36 11.14
CA VAL A 137 12.30 0.32 10.56
C VAL A 137 12.85 0.82 9.24
N VAL A 138 14.16 0.63 9.05
CA VAL A 138 14.86 0.88 7.79
C VAL A 138 15.25 -0.45 7.17
N ARG A 139 14.99 -0.62 5.88
CA ARG A 139 15.24 -1.84 5.12
C ARG A 139 16.17 -1.57 3.95
N PRO A 140 16.98 -2.57 3.52
CA PRO A 140 17.82 -2.41 2.35
C PRO A 140 16.96 -2.18 1.10
N THR A 141 17.29 -1.14 0.35
CA THR A 141 16.69 -0.86 -0.98
C THR A 141 17.39 -1.60 -2.11
N ASP A 142 18.61 -2.09 -1.85
CA ASP A 142 19.47 -2.76 -2.81
C ASP A 142 20.11 -4.01 -2.19
N VAL A 143 20.68 -4.87 -3.04
CA VAL A 143 21.45 -6.03 -2.58
C VAL A 143 22.68 -5.55 -1.83
N SER A 144 22.63 -5.70 -0.50
CA SER A 144 23.63 -5.13 0.39
C SER A 144 24.74 -6.11 0.77
N CYS A 145 24.75 -7.35 0.26
CA CYS A 145 25.64 -8.42 0.70
C CYS A 145 26.75 -8.79 -0.31
N ASP A 146 27.70 -9.64 0.12
CA ASP A 146 28.67 -10.26 -0.78
C ASP A 146 27.98 -11.26 -1.74
N VAL A 147 27.79 -10.83 -2.99
CA VAL A 147 27.18 -11.66 -4.05
C VAL A 147 28.18 -12.59 -4.74
N GLU A 148 29.48 -12.44 -4.51
CA GLU A 148 30.50 -13.28 -5.14
C GLU A 148 30.61 -14.66 -4.48
N ASN A 149 30.16 -14.78 -3.24
CA ASN A 149 30.19 -16.01 -2.46
C ASN A 149 28.77 -16.57 -2.29
N GLU A 150 28.48 -17.68 -2.98
CA GLU A 150 27.15 -18.31 -2.99
C GLU A 150 26.64 -18.68 -1.59
N ASP A 151 27.50 -19.17 -0.70
CA ASP A 151 27.13 -19.50 0.68
C ASP A 151 26.76 -18.25 1.50
N THR A 152 27.41 -17.13 1.24
CA THR A 152 27.15 -15.84 1.91
C THR A 152 25.86 -15.22 1.39
N LEU A 153 25.63 -15.28 0.07
CA LEU A 153 24.40 -14.83 -0.56
C LEU A 153 23.19 -15.63 -0.08
N ASN A 154 23.28 -16.97 -0.07
CA ASN A 154 22.18 -17.84 0.38
C ASN A 154 21.85 -17.61 1.87
N GLU A 155 22.86 -17.41 2.71
CA GLU A 155 22.66 -17.07 4.12
C GLU A 155 21.98 -15.70 4.28
N TYR A 156 22.44 -14.68 3.55
CA TYR A 156 21.83 -13.35 3.57
C TYR A 156 20.36 -13.41 3.12
N GLN A 157 20.05 -14.11 2.03
CA GLN A 157 18.67 -14.28 1.55
C GLN A 157 17.77 -14.95 2.58
N GLY A 158 18.26 -16.00 3.25
CA GLY A 158 17.52 -16.67 4.33
C GLY A 158 17.28 -15.75 5.54
N MET A 159 18.26 -14.94 5.91
CA MET A 159 18.11 -13.93 6.96
C MET A 159 17.14 -12.81 6.56
N MET A 160 17.18 -12.35 5.31
CA MET A 160 16.23 -11.36 4.80
C MET A 160 14.79 -11.85 4.90
N GLN A 161 14.52 -13.10 4.51
CA GLN A 161 13.18 -13.71 4.65
C GLN A 161 12.70 -13.78 6.10
N GLN A 162 13.62 -13.89 7.06
CA GLN A 162 13.30 -13.97 8.50
C GLN A 162 13.25 -12.58 9.17
N SER A 163 13.85 -11.56 8.56
CA SER A 163 14.00 -10.22 9.15
C SER A 163 12.65 -9.55 9.44
N ASP A 164 11.64 -9.77 8.60
CA ASP A 164 10.30 -9.24 8.79
C ASP A 164 9.66 -9.74 10.08
N THR A 165 9.75 -11.03 10.34
CA THR A 165 9.25 -11.64 11.57
C THR A 165 10.00 -11.11 12.79
N VAL A 166 11.32 -10.93 12.71
CA VAL A 166 12.13 -10.36 13.80
C VAL A 166 11.67 -8.94 14.14
N VAL A 167 11.48 -8.11 13.12
CA VAL A 167 11.03 -6.72 13.28
C VAL A 167 9.59 -6.64 13.79
N GLN A 168 8.67 -7.45 13.25
CA GLN A 168 7.27 -7.45 13.70
C GLN A 168 7.13 -7.87 15.17
N ASN A 169 8.02 -8.73 15.66
CA ASN A 169 8.07 -9.16 17.05
C ASN A 169 8.80 -8.17 17.98
N ALA A 170 9.25 -7.01 17.46
CA ALA A 170 9.85 -5.98 18.30
C ALA A 170 8.88 -5.50 19.38
N VAL A 171 9.37 -5.52 20.62
CA VAL A 171 8.66 -4.95 21.77
C VAL A 171 9.23 -3.57 22.05
N ILE A 172 8.37 -2.55 22.03
CA ILE A 172 8.73 -1.17 22.34
C ILE A 172 8.00 -0.82 23.65
N ASP A 173 8.74 -0.79 24.75
CA ASP A 173 8.20 -0.52 26.10
C ASP A 173 8.15 1.00 26.38
N THR A 174 7.17 1.66 25.76
CA THR A 174 6.90 3.09 25.97
C THR A 174 5.43 3.35 26.23
N GLN A 175 5.14 4.46 26.93
CA GLN A 175 3.76 4.90 27.15
C GLN A 175 3.18 5.51 25.88
N ASN A 176 1.86 5.36 25.70
CA ASN A 176 1.09 5.90 24.58
C ASN A 176 1.66 5.51 23.21
N LEU A 177 2.16 4.27 23.08
CA LEU A 177 2.58 3.72 21.80
C LEU A 177 1.37 3.33 20.95
N HIS A 178 1.31 3.87 19.75
CA HIS A 178 0.39 3.49 18.69
C HIS A 178 1.14 2.64 17.66
N LYS A 179 0.54 1.53 17.22
CA LYS A 179 1.15 0.56 16.28
C LYS A 179 0.39 0.47 14.95
N ASP A 180 -0.60 1.33 14.76
CA ASP A 180 -1.50 1.40 13.61
C ASP A 180 -1.11 2.53 12.65
N ALA A 181 0.18 2.87 12.59
CA ALA A 181 0.71 3.93 11.73
C ALA A 181 0.39 3.69 10.25
N ASP A 182 0.30 2.43 9.83
CA ASP A 182 -0.07 1.98 8.50
C ASP A 182 -1.53 2.29 8.11
N GLN A 183 -2.37 2.62 9.09
CA GLN A 183 -3.76 3.02 8.88
C GLN A 183 -3.96 4.53 8.77
N TYR A 184 -2.86 5.31 8.78
CA TYR A 184 -2.87 6.75 8.60
C TYR A 184 -2.09 7.12 7.34
N ILE A 185 -2.56 8.15 6.65
CA ILE A 185 -1.81 8.82 5.60
C ILE A 185 -0.70 9.67 6.22
N ILE A 186 -1.03 10.40 7.30
CA ILE A 186 -0.05 11.21 8.05
C ILE A 186 -0.19 10.94 9.55
N PRO A 187 0.49 9.90 10.09
CA PRO A 187 0.36 9.48 11.48
C PRO A 187 0.55 10.62 12.50
N VAL A 188 1.42 11.56 12.19
CA VAL A 188 1.83 12.67 13.07
C VAL A 188 1.03 13.96 12.90
N SER A 189 -0.01 13.97 12.06
CA SER A 189 -0.75 15.20 11.71
C SER A 189 -1.42 15.90 12.89
N MET A 190 -1.63 15.19 14.02
CA MET A 190 -2.18 15.75 15.26
C MET A 190 -1.11 16.32 16.21
N THR A 191 0.16 15.90 16.09
CA THR A 191 1.22 16.22 17.06
C THR A 191 2.31 17.13 16.48
N GLN A 192 2.60 17.02 15.18
CA GLN A 192 3.70 17.72 14.52
C GLN A 192 3.18 18.69 13.45
N THR A 193 3.93 19.77 13.20
CA THR A 193 3.67 20.67 12.07
C THR A 193 4.23 20.06 10.79
N ILE A 194 3.39 19.96 9.78
CA ILE A 194 3.73 19.43 8.46
C ILE A 194 4.29 20.55 7.59
N SER A 195 5.41 20.27 6.91
CA SER A 195 6.00 21.19 5.94
C SER A 195 5.51 20.88 4.53
N ALA A 196 5.55 21.87 3.62
CA ALA A 196 5.21 21.62 2.21
C ALA A 196 6.17 20.61 1.56
N ASP A 197 7.45 20.60 1.96
CA ASP A 197 8.45 19.65 1.44
C ASP A 197 8.08 18.20 1.80
N SER A 198 7.44 17.97 2.95
CA SER A 198 6.94 16.65 3.37
C SER A 198 5.76 16.15 2.54
N LEU A 199 5.15 17.00 1.70
CA LEU A 199 3.97 16.66 0.91
C LEU A 199 4.27 16.56 -0.59
N ILE A 200 5.50 16.87 -1.02
CA ILE A 200 5.82 17.10 -2.44
C ILE A 200 5.61 15.86 -3.33
N ASN A 201 5.76 14.66 -2.77
CA ASN A 201 5.58 13.40 -3.51
C ASN A 201 4.22 12.72 -3.23
N MET A 202 3.33 13.37 -2.48
CA MET A 202 2.00 12.81 -2.20
C MET A 202 1.06 13.01 -3.39
N SER A 203 0.28 11.98 -3.72
CA SER A 203 -0.72 12.06 -4.78
C SER A 203 -1.92 12.93 -4.39
N ASP A 204 -2.74 13.35 -5.37
CA ASP A 204 -4.03 14.02 -5.10
C ASP A 204 -4.92 13.20 -4.14
N ASN A 205 -4.91 11.88 -4.27
CA ASN A 205 -5.66 10.99 -3.40
C ASN A 205 -5.11 11.01 -1.96
N ASP A 206 -3.79 10.94 -1.80
CA ASP A 206 -3.16 10.98 -0.47
C ASP A 206 -3.42 12.31 0.22
N LEU A 207 -3.28 13.42 -0.49
CA LEU A 207 -3.58 14.75 0.05
C LEU A 207 -5.05 14.88 0.45
N TRP A 208 -5.96 14.37 -0.38
CA TRP A 208 -7.39 14.35 -0.10
C TRP A 208 -7.73 13.52 1.14
N LEU A 209 -7.16 12.32 1.27
CA LEU A 209 -7.34 11.45 2.41
C LEU A 209 -6.70 12.03 3.67
N ALA A 210 -5.47 12.56 3.60
CA ALA A 210 -4.77 13.20 4.72
C ALA A 210 -5.55 14.39 5.29
N ARG A 211 -6.14 15.23 4.42
CA ARG A 211 -7.00 16.33 4.87
C ARG A 211 -8.22 15.81 5.63
N ASN A 212 -8.88 14.78 5.10
CA ASN A 212 -10.08 14.21 5.73
C ASN A 212 -9.75 13.39 7.00
N GLU A 213 -8.56 12.81 7.09
CA GLU A 213 -8.06 12.07 8.25
C GLU A 213 -8.05 12.96 9.50
N ILE A 214 -7.59 14.22 9.38
CA ILE A 214 -7.59 15.17 10.50
C ILE A 214 -9.01 15.31 11.09
N TYR A 215 -10.05 15.38 10.25
CA TYR A 215 -11.42 15.44 10.74
C TYR A 215 -11.92 14.08 11.27
N ALA A 216 -11.53 12.99 10.62
CA ALA A 216 -11.90 11.63 11.02
C ALA A 216 -11.38 11.29 12.43
N ARG A 217 -10.17 11.74 12.79
CA ARG A 217 -9.58 11.58 14.13
C ARG A 217 -10.47 12.15 15.26
N HIS A 218 -11.32 13.13 14.94
CA HIS A 218 -12.29 13.72 15.87
C HIS A 218 -13.73 13.21 15.66
N GLY A 219 -13.91 12.13 14.91
CA GLY A 219 -15.17 11.43 14.72
C GLY A 219 -16.17 12.12 13.79
N ARG A 220 -15.70 12.97 12.87
CA ARG A 220 -16.53 13.55 11.81
C ARG A 220 -16.99 12.47 10.83
N GLY A 221 -18.31 12.30 10.68
CA GLY A 221 -18.91 11.50 9.61
C GLY A 221 -18.73 12.13 8.22
N PHE A 222 -18.92 11.32 7.17
CA PHE A 222 -18.76 11.75 5.78
C PHE A 222 -20.02 11.43 4.95
N THR A 223 -20.42 12.39 4.11
CA THR A 223 -21.50 12.17 3.11
C THR A 223 -20.98 11.51 1.84
N ASN A 224 -19.69 11.64 1.55
CA ASN A 224 -19.03 10.89 0.48
C ASN A 224 -18.88 9.43 0.93
N GLU A 225 -19.46 8.51 0.16
CA GLU A 225 -19.53 7.08 0.49
C GLU A 225 -18.14 6.42 0.55
N TYR A 226 -17.23 6.81 -0.34
CA TYR A 226 -15.86 6.31 -0.34
C TYR A 226 -15.15 6.69 0.96
N LEU A 227 -15.11 7.98 1.32
CA LEU A 227 -14.50 8.45 2.59
C LEU A 227 -15.13 7.75 3.80
N GLN A 228 -16.45 7.64 3.82
CA GLN A 228 -17.15 7.01 4.94
C GLN A 228 -16.77 5.53 5.08
N SER A 229 -16.66 4.79 3.97
CA SER A 229 -16.23 3.39 3.99
C SER A 229 -14.73 3.24 4.34
N TYR A 230 -13.87 4.09 3.78
CA TYR A 230 -12.43 4.14 4.04
C TYR A 230 -12.14 4.29 5.54
N PHE A 231 -12.68 5.34 6.16
CA PHE A 231 -12.44 5.57 7.59
C PHE A 231 -13.16 4.56 8.49
N ASN A 232 -14.32 4.01 8.09
CA ASN A 232 -14.96 2.95 8.87
C ASN A 232 -14.04 1.74 9.07
N ALA A 233 -13.23 1.40 8.06
CA ALA A 233 -12.28 0.30 8.08
C ALA A 233 -11.00 0.60 8.90
N CYS A 234 -10.75 1.85 9.29
CA CYS A 234 -9.69 2.19 10.24
C CYS A 234 -10.12 1.81 11.67
N SER A 235 -9.27 1.09 12.41
CA SER A 235 -9.58 0.65 13.78
C SER A 235 -9.72 1.81 14.76
N TRP A 236 -9.03 2.93 14.50
CA TRP A 236 -9.03 4.13 15.34
C TRP A 236 -10.23 5.06 15.12
N TYR A 237 -10.97 4.92 14.02
CA TYR A 237 -12.06 5.85 13.68
C TYR A 237 -13.38 5.46 14.34
N GLU A 238 -14.03 6.39 15.02
CA GLU A 238 -15.39 6.23 15.54
C GLU A 238 -16.23 7.44 15.12
N LYS A 239 -17.34 7.22 14.40
CA LYS A 239 -18.23 8.30 14.01
C LYS A 239 -19.02 8.80 15.23
N THR A 240 -18.75 10.04 15.66
CA THR A 240 -19.41 10.67 16.82
C THR A 240 -20.28 11.87 16.44
N ALA A 241 -20.10 12.42 15.24
CA ALA A 241 -20.90 13.51 14.71
C ALA A 241 -21.25 13.30 13.23
N GLU A 242 -22.42 13.79 12.81
CA GLU A 242 -22.74 13.93 11.39
C GLU A 242 -21.91 15.05 10.76
N THR A 243 -21.67 14.97 9.45
CA THR A 243 -20.85 15.92 8.67
C THR A 243 -21.18 17.39 8.97
N ASP A 244 -22.46 17.73 8.96
CA ASP A 244 -22.97 19.10 9.11
C ASP A 244 -23.07 19.55 10.58
N ALA A 245 -22.92 18.60 11.51
CA ALA A 245 -23.00 18.84 12.96
C ALA A 245 -21.62 18.84 13.63
N PHE A 246 -20.54 18.56 12.89
CA PHE A 246 -19.19 18.54 13.41
C PHE A 246 -18.72 19.94 13.84
N ASP A 247 -18.16 20.04 15.05
CA ASP A 247 -17.65 21.28 15.61
C ASP A 247 -16.13 21.39 15.39
N GLU A 248 -15.69 22.20 14.43
CA GLU A 248 -14.26 22.44 14.14
C GLU A 248 -13.50 23.12 15.31
N SER A 249 -14.19 23.55 16.37
CA SER A 249 -13.53 24.07 17.57
C SER A 249 -12.69 23.01 18.29
N VAL A 250 -12.97 21.71 18.07
CA VAL A 250 -12.19 20.59 18.64
C VAL A 250 -10.78 20.48 18.04
N LEU A 251 -10.58 20.99 16.82
CA LEU A 251 -9.28 20.96 16.16
C LEU A 251 -8.29 21.88 16.86
N SER A 252 -7.10 21.34 17.14
CA SER A 252 -5.97 22.09 17.68
C SER A 252 -5.47 23.14 16.68
N GLN A 253 -4.61 24.05 17.16
CA GLN A 253 -3.97 25.02 16.28
C GLN A 253 -3.02 24.34 15.27
N THR A 254 -2.30 23.29 15.71
CA THR A 254 -1.43 22.48 14.84
C THR A 254 -2.21 21.86 13.70
N GLU A 255 -3.33 21.20 13.98
CA GLU A 255 -4.19 20.59 12.95
C GLU A 255 -4.75 21.64 11.99
N LYS A 256 -5.17 22.81 12.50
CA LYS A 256 -5.64 23.92 11.66
C LYS A 256 -4.56 24.48 10.75
N ASP A 257 -3.31 24.49 11.18
CA ASP A 257 -2.19 24.94 10.35
C ASP A 257 -1.78 23.86 9.34
N ASN A 258 -1.78 22.58 9.74
CA ASN A 258 -1.57 21.44 8.86
C ASN A 258 -2.63 21.36 7.75
N LEU A 259 -3.91 21.59 8.07
CA LEU A 259 -4.99 21.65 7.08
C LEU A 259 -4.72 22.69 5.99
N LYS A 260 -4.17 23.86 6.34
CA LYS A 260 -3.82 24.89 5.35
C LYS A 260 -2.67 24.46 4.45
N VAL A 261 -1.66 23.79 5.02
CA VAL A 261 -0.50 23.30 4.26
C VAL A 261 -0.95 22.22 3.27
N ILE A 262 -1.78 21.27 3.72
CA ILE A 262 -2.33 20.23 2.85
C ILE A 262 -3.21 20.84 1.76
N GLN A 263 -4.07 21.81 2.08
CA GLN A 263 -4.92 22.48 1.08
C GLN A 263 -4.13 23.26 0.03
N GLU A 264 -3.02 23.89 0.41
CA GLU A 264 -2.14 24.55 -0.57
C GLU A 264 -1.39 23.52 -1.42
N ALA A 265 -1.02 22.37 -0.86
CA ALA A 265 -0.44 21.26 -1.62
C ALA A 265 -1.46 20.67 -2.61
N GLU A 266 -2.72 20.46 -2.23
CA GLU A 266 -3.80 20.03 -3.14
C GLU A 266 -3.95 21.02 -4.31
N LYS A 267 -3.92 22.32 -4.01
CA LYS A 267 -4.00 23.36 -5.04
C LYS A 267 -2.78 23.35 -5.96
N THR A 268 -1.58 23.21 -5.40
CA THR A 268 -0.33 23.13 -6.18
C THR A 268 -0.34 21.92 -7.09
N TYR A 269 -0.73 20.74 -6.58
CA TYR A 269 -0.88 19.53 -7.36
C TYR A 269 -1.84 19.74 -8.53
N ALA A 270 -3.02 20.32 -8.29
CA ALA A 270 -4.01 20.57 -9.34
C ALA A 270 -3.54 21.60 -10.39
N ASP A 271 -2.75 22.60 -9.98
CA ASP A 271 -2.15 23.58 -10.90
C ASP A 271 -1.05 22.93 -11.77
N GLU A 272 -0.32 21.95 -11.25
CA GLU A 272 0.74 21.21 -11.95
C GLU A 272 0.21 20.06 -12.82
N HIS A 273 -0.95 19.49 -12.46
CA HIS A 273 -1.59 18.37 -13.14
C HIS A 273 -3.02 18.76 -13.60
N PRO A 274 -3.16 19.55 -14.67
CA PRO A 274 -4.44 20.10 -15.09
C PRO A 274 -5.38 19.07 -15.75
N TYR A 275 -4.93 17.83 -15.96
CA TYR A 275 -5.69 16.73 -16.55
C TYR A 275 -5.98 15.64 -15.49
N PRO A 276 -7.06 14.86 -15.65
CA PRO A 276 -8.00 14.85 -16.77
C PRO A 276 -8.95 16.06 -16.78
N LYS A 277 -9.30 16.55 -17.98
CA LYS A 277 -10.28 17.63 -18.18
C LYS A 277 -11.57 17.10 -18.79
N GLU A 278 -12.71 17.40 -18.15
CA GLU A 278 -14.05 17.07 -18.67
C GLU A 278 -14.50 18.10 -19.72
N TYR A 279 -15.03 17.61 -20.83
CA TYR A 279 -15.65 18.40 -21.89
C TYR A 279 -17.04 17.90 -22.23
N LYS A 280 -17.96 18.81 -22.60
CA LYS A 280 -19.32 18.43 -22.99
C LYS A 280 -19.36 17.83 -24.38
N THR A 281 -20.22 16.84 -24.60
CA THR A 281 -20.45 16.30 -25.95
C THR A 281 -20.94 17.39 -26.91
N GLY A 282 -20.46 17.35 -28.15
CA GLY A 282 -20.69 18.37 -29.18
C GLY A 282 -19.92 19.69 -28.98
N GLN A 283 -19.21 19.87 -27.87
CA GLN A 283 -18.29 21.00 -27.67
C GLN A 283 -17.07 20.85 -28.58
N LYS A 284 -16.63 21.96 -29.17
CA LYS A 284 -15.32 22.05 -29.82
C LYS A 284 -14.31 22.53 -28.79
N VAL A 285 -13.20 21.82 -28.64
CA VAL A 285 -12.12 22.14 -27.72
C VAL A 285 -10.80 22.19 -28.48
N MET A 286 -9.85 22.96 -27.96
CA MET A 286 -8.52 23.12 -28.54
C MET A 286 -7.52 22.64 -27.51
N GLU A 287 -6.78 21.57 -27.81
CA GLU A 287 -5.74 20.98 -26.96
C GLU A 287 -4.63 20.46 -27.88
N ASP A 288 -3.38 20.60 -27.47
CA ASP A 288 -2.21 20.03 -28.16
C ASP A 288 -2.09 18.56 -27.76
N ILE A 289 -2.75 17.67 -28.51
CA ILE A 289 -2.89 16.26 -28.12
C ILE A 289 -1.79 15.36 -28.67
N ASP A 290 -1.06 15.83 -29.68
CA ASP A 290 0.10 15.12 -30.24
C ASP A 290 1.45 15.66 -29.74
N GLY A 291 1.45 16.76 -28.98
CA GLY A 291 2.63 17.37 -28.38
C GLY A 291 3.50 18.15 -29.36
N ASP A 292 2.99 18.52 -30.54
CA ASP A 292 3.77 19.24 -31.56
C ASP A 292 3.92 20.76 -31.30
N GLY A 293 3.25 21.27 -30.26
CA GLY A 293 3.20 22.69 -29.90
C GLY A 293 2.04 23.44 -30.56
N ARG A 294 1.09 22.77 -31.20
CA ARG A 294 -0.10 23.35 -31.83
C ARG A 294 -1.34 22.62 -31.34
N GLU A 295 -2.41 23.38 -31.14
CA GLU A 295 -3.66 22.81 -30.68
C GLU A 295 -4.47 22.17 -31.82
N GLU A 296 -4.99 20.98 -31.59
CA GLU A 296 -5.98 20.29 -32.41
C GLU A 296 -7.39 20.71 -32.02
N GLU A 297 -8.27 20.90 -33.00
CA GLU A 297 -9.70 21.00 -32.73
C GLU A 297 -10.29 19.60 -32.50
N ILE A 298 -10.79 19.34 -31.29
CA ILE A 298 -11.40 18.05 -30.90
C ILE A 298 -12.89 18.26 -30.64
N ARG A 299 -13.70 17.30 -31.06
CA ARG A 299 -15.13 17.24 -30.74
C ARG A 299 -15.62 15.81 -30.73
N TYR A 300 -16.25 15.39 -29.64
CA TYR A 300 -16.96 14.12 -29.55
C TYR A 300 -18.47 14.33 -29.68
N ASP A 301 -19.11 13.68 -30.66
CA ASP A 301 -20.56 13.65 -30.84
C ASP A 301 -21.09 12.24 -30.58
N VAL A 302 -22.16 12.15 -29.78
CA VAL A 302 -22.87 10.91 -29.51
C VAL A 302 -24.36 11.11 -29.68
N LYS A 303 -25.00 10.17 -30.37
CA LYS A 303 -26.45 10.18 -30.62
C LYS A 303 -26.99 8.77 -30.69
N GLU A 304 -28.21 8.58 -30.22
CA GLU A 304 -28.95 7.34 -30.42
C GLU A 304 -29.11 7.07 -31.94
N SER A 305 -28.86 5.83 -32.35
CA SER A 305 -29.02 5.36 -33.71
C SER A 305 -30.01 4.19 -33.75
N GLY A 306 -30.86 4.16 -34.78
CA GLY A 306 -31.77 3.03 -35.02
C GLY A 306 -31.06 1.77 -35.57
N ASP A 307 -29.74 1.81 -35.72
CA ASP A 307 -28.91 0.70 -36.20
C ASP A 307 -28.58 -0.29 -35.07
N TYR A 308 -27.99 -1.43 -35.44
CA TYR A 308 -27.70 -2.55 -34.52
C TYR A 308 -26.79 -2.18 -33.34
N ALA A 309 -26.03 -1.10 -33.44
CA ALA A 309 -25.13 -0.59 -32.40
C ALA A 309 -25.83 0.29 -31.35
N GLY A 310 -27.09 0.69 -31.55
CA GLY A 310 -27.86 1.53 -30.62
C GLY A 310 -27.42 3.01 -30.55
N TYR A 311 -26.13 3.30 -30.76
CA TYR A 311 -25.57 4.65 -30.75
C TYR A 311 -24.59 4.87 -31.91
N SER A 312 -24.42 6.14 -32.29
CA SER A 312 -23.38 6.62 -33.21
C SER A 312 -22.47 7.56 -32.43
N CYS A 313 -21.22 7.11 -32.25
CA CYS A 313 -20.17 7.77 -31.47
C CYS A 313 -19.08 8.23 -32.44
N ILE A 314 -18.93 9.54 -32.63
CA ILE A 314 -18.03 10.13 -33.62
C ILE A 314 -17.06 11.07 -32.91
N LEU A 315 -15.78 10.79 -33.02
CA LEU A 315 -14.73 11.71 -32.62
C LEU A 315 -14.24 12.47 -33.86
N THR A 316 -14.17 13.80 -33.79
CA THR A 316 -13.64 14.64 -34.87
C THR A 316 -12.39 15.34 -34.38
N VAL A 317 -11.28 15.18 -35.12
CA VAL A 317 -10.00 15.84 -34.87
C VAL A 317 -9.60 16.62 -36.12
N ASN A 318 -9.39 17.93 -36.00
CA ASN A 318 -9.06 18.84 -37.10
C ASN A 318 -9.98 18.72 -38.33
N GLY A 319 -11.27 18.48 -38.07
CA GLY A 319 -12.31 18.30 -39.10
C GLY A 319 -12.37 16.91 -39.75
N THR A 320 -11.48 15.99 -39.38
CA THR A 320 -11.53 14.59 -39.77
C THR A 320 -12.36 13.80 -38.76
N SER A 321 -13.39 13.09 -39.21
CA SER A 321 -14.27 12.31 -38.34
C SER A 321 -13.91 10.83 -38.31
N TYR A 322 -13.94 10.25 -37.12
CA TYR A 322 -13.65 8.87 -36.79
C TYR A 322 -14.88 8.25 -36.12
N GLU A 323 -15.42 7.18 -36.69
CA GLU A 323 -16.53 6.42 -36.10
C GLU A 323 -15.95 5.45 -35.06
N LEU A 324 -16.19 5.70 -33.77
CA LEU A 324 -15.53 4.95 -32.69
C LEU A 324 -15.93 3.47 -32.65
N CYS A 325 -17.07 3.11 -33.25
CA CYS A 325 -17.51 1.72 -33.40
C CYS A 325 -16.58 0.88 -34.28
N GLU A 326 -15.71 1.50 -35.09
CA GLU A 326 -14.65 0.80 -35.85
C GLU A 326 -13.49 0.35 -34.95
N TYR A 327 -13.37 0.94 -33.76
CA TYR A 327 -12.29 0.69 -32.80
C TYR A 327 -12.77 -0.13 -31.59
N ALA A 328 -13.92 0.24 -31.02
CA ALA A 328 -14.49 -0.39 -29.83
C ALA A 328 -16.03 -0.44 -29.91
N ALA A 329 -16.61 -1.56 -29.47
CA ALA A 329 -18.06 -1.75 -29.50
C ALA A 329 -18.71 -1.15 -28.24
N MET A 330 -19.08 0.12 -28.31
CA MET A 330 -19.78 0.80 -27.21
C MET A 330 -21.25 0.36 -27.14
N VAL A 331 -21.75 0.05 -25.95
CA VAL A 331 -23.11 -0.44 -25.71
C VAL A 331 -24.03 0.67 -25.19
N THR A 332 -23.58 1.40 -24.17
CA THR A 332 -24.32 2.46 -23.47
C THR A 332 -23.39 3.67 -23.26
N PRO A 333 -22.94 4.34 -24.33
CA PRO A 333 -21.99 5.46 -24.22
C PRO A 333 -22.53 6.58 -23.33
N GLU A 334 -21.66 7.16 -22.51
CA GLU A 334 -21.96 8.39 -21.78
C GLU A 334 -22.25 9.52 -22.77
N THR A 335 -23.34 10.25 -22.53
CA THR A 335 -23.85 11.24 -23.50
C THR A 335 -23.59 12.68 -23.10
N ASP A 336 -23.20 12.92 -21.85
CA ASP A 336 -22.99 14.28 -21.34
C ASP A 336 -21.56 14.79 -21.51
N CYS A 337 -20.55 13.90 -21.50
CA CYS A 337 -19.15 14.30 -21.53
C CYS A 337 -18.18 13.32 -22.22
N PHE A 338 -16.98 13.84 -22.48
CA PHE A 338 -15.75 13.10 -22.78
C PHE A 338 -14.58 13.79 -22.07
N TYR A 339 -13.41 13.16 -22.06
CA TYR A 339 -12.24 13.71 -21.37
C TYR A 339 -11.05 13.83 -22.31
N VAL A 340 -10.19 14.80 -22.02
CA VAL A 340 -8.79 14.78 -22.45
C VAL A 340 -7.95 14.47 -21.21
N THR A 341 -6.99 13.58 -21.34
CA THR A 341 -6.22 13.01 -20.24
C THR A 341 -4.74 13.09 -20.53
N ASP A 342 -3.95 13.15 -19.46
CA ASP A 342 -2.50 13.02 -19.49
C ASP A 342 -2.17 11.76 -18.70
N ILE A 343 -2.04 10.62 -19.39
CA ILE A 343 -1.76 9.35 -18.72
C ILE A 343 -0.31 9.30 -18.24
N ASN A 344 0.60 9.94 -18.96
CA ASN A 344 2.02 9.99 -18.67
C ASN A 344 2.54 11.42 -18.78
N ALA A 345 2.64 12.10 -17.62
CA ALA A 345 3.04 13.50 -17.54
C ALA A 345 4.51 13.77 -17.94
N TYR A 346 5.26 12.73 -18.33
CA TYR A 346 6.62 12.84 -18.85
C TYR A 346 6.69 12.78 -20.38
N ASP A 347 5.57 12.54 -21.06
CA ASP A 347 5.43 12.80 -22.48
C ASP A 347 4.54 14.02 -22.72
N ASP A 348 4.71 14.67 -23.87
CA ASP A 348 3.93 15.87 -24.22
C ASP A 348 2.60 15.48 -24.91
N SER A 349 2.25 14.18 -24.97
CA SER A 349 1.06 13.70 -25.67
C SER A 349 -0.12 13.54 -24.73
N LEU A 350 -1.33 13.74 -25.27
CA LEU A 350 -2.56 13.60 -24.51
C LEU A 350 -3.47 12.56 -25.14
N GLU A 351 -4.25 11.89 -24.32
CA GLU A 351 -5.25 10.94 -24.76
C GLU A 351 -6.66 11.52 -24.67
N ILE A 352 -7.53 11.01 -25.53
CA ILE A 352 -8.96 11.30 -25.51
C ILE A 352 -9.65 10.09 -24.90
N ALA A 353 -10.40 10.31 -23.83
CA ALA A 353 -11.15 9.26 -23.15
C ALA A 353 -12.66 9.42 -23.33
N VAL A 354 -13.31 8.34 -23.71
CA VAL A 354 -14.77 8.25 -23.92
C VAL A 354 -15.33 7.13 -23.05
N LEU A 355 -16.43 7.40 -22.36
CA LEU A 355 -16.99 6.51 -21.35
C LEU A 355 -18.17 5.71 -21.91
N ASP A 356 -18.32 4.48 -21.41
CA ASP A 356 -19.44 3.59 -21.67
C ASP A 356 -19.94 3.03 -20.35
N ASP A 357 -21.24 3.24 -20.07
CA ASP A 357 -21.89 2.68 -18.88
C ASP A 357 -22.05 1.15 -18.96
N GLY A 358 -21.89 0.60 -20.17
CA GLY A 358 -22.01 -0.82 -20.45
C GLY A 358 -23.41 -1.37 -20.19
N PRO A 359 -23.62 -2.67 -20.38
CA PRO A 359 -24.80 -3.36 -19.86
C PRO A 359 -24.69 -3.49 -18.33
N SER A 360 -25.80 -3.27 -17.61
CA SER A 360 -25.91 -3.56 -16.17
C SER A 360 -24.83 -2.92 -15.25
N GLY A 361 -24.19 -1.82 -15.65
CA GLY A 361 -23.16 -1.15 -14.85
C GLY A 361 -21.75 -1.71 -15.05
N ASP A 362 -21.51 -2.42 -16.14
CA ASP A 362 -20.16 -2.81 -16.61
C ASP A 362 -19.46 -1.59 -17.22
N TYR A 363 -19.12 -0.62 -16.38
CA TYR A 363 -18.46 0.62 -16.79
C TYR A 363 -17.13 0.36 -17.51
N VAL A 364 -16.89 1.04 -18.63
CA VAL A 364 -15.62 0.97 -19.38
C VAL A 364 -15.24 2.37 -19.88
N THR A 365 -13.96 2.69 -19.81
CA THR A 365 -13.36 3.89 -20.41
C THR A 365 -12.48 3.50 -21.58
N TYR A 366 -12.74 4.07 -22.75
CA TYR A 366 -11.98 3.86 -23.98
C TYR A 366 -11.03 5.03 -24.22
N PHE A 367 -9.76 4.73 -24.46
CA PHE A 367 -8.71 5.73 -24.69
C PHE A 367 -8.24 5.73 -26.14
N TYR A 368 -8.01 6.91 -26.68
CA TYR A 368 -7.55 7.13 -28.05
C TYR A 368 -6.39 8.13 -28.07
N ARG A 369 -5.41 7.89 -28.93
CA ARG A 369 -4.27 8.79 -29.18
C ARG A 369 -4.34 9.32 -30.60
N TYR A 370 -3.88 10.55 -30.81
CA TYR A 370 -3.69 11.12 -32.14
C TYR A 370 -2.19 11.30 -32.42
N ASP A 371 -1.70 10.80 -33.55
CA ASP A 371 -0.27 10.87 -33.93
C ASP A 371 0.10 12.07 -34.82
N GLY A 372 -0.79 13.06 -34.91
CA GLY A 372 -0.71 14.18 -35.84
C GLY A 372 -1.30 13.91 -37.24
N ASN A 373 -1.75 12.68 -37.51
CA ASN A 373 -2.29 12.31 -38.81
C ASN A 373 -3.54 11.40 -38.70
N THR A 374 -3.51 10.40 -37.82
CA THR A 374 -4.55 9.40 -37.62
C THR A 374 -4.86 9.16 -36.14
N LEU A 375 -6.11 8.79 -35.86
CA LEU A 375 -6.54 8.36 -34.54
C LEU A 375 -6.23 6.88 -34.34
N GLU A 376 -5.56 6.58 -33.24
CA GLU A 376 -5.21 5.23 -32.78
C GLU A 376 -5.97 4.89 -31.50
N PHE A 377 -6.43 3.65 -31.37
CA PHE A 377 -7.04 3.17 -30.13
C PHE A 377 -5.96 2.74 -29.15
N ALA A 378 -5.84 3.40 -28.01
CA ALA A 378 -4.84 3.10 -27.00
C ALA A 378 -5.24 1.88 -26.15
N GLY A 379 -6.53 1.73 -25.85
CA GLY A 379 -7.04 0.57 -25.13
C GLY A 379 -8.25 0.93 -24.28
N GLU A 380 -8.63 0.00 -23.41
CA GLU A 380 -9.76 0.14 -22.51
C GLU A 380 -9.35 -0.12 -21.06
N VAL A 381 -10.00 0.61 -20.15
CA VAL A 381 -9.91 0.42 -18.70
C VAL A 381 -11.31 0.18 -18.19
N THR A 382 -11.52 -0.91 -17.45
CA THR A 382 -12.82 -1.14 -16.80
C THR A 382 -12.99 -0.18 -15.64
N GLY A 383 -14.19 0.37 -15.47
CA GLY A 383 -14.48 1.47 -14.55
C GLY A 383 -14.26 2.86 -15.16
N PHE A 384 -14.57 3.89 -14.37
CA PHE A 384 -14.34 5.29 -14.71
C PHE A 384 -13.23 5.84 -13.80
N PRO A 385 -12.00 6.07 -14.30
CA PRO A 385 -10.87 6.51 -13.48
C PRO A 385 -10.89 8.02 -13.14
N PHE A 386 -12.03 8.69 -13.29
CA PHE A 386 -12.18 10.14 -13.11
C PHE A 386 -12.73 10.45 -11.72
N LYS A 387 -12.13 11.39 -11.01
CA LYS A 387 -12.44 11.75 -9.61
C LYS A 387 -13.93 11.96 -9.36
N GLU A 388 -14.59 12.64 -10.28
CA GLU A 388 -16.01 13.03 -10.27
C GLU A 388 -16.94 11.83 -10.49
N LYS A 389 -16.44 10.77 -11.12
CA LYS A 389 -17.15 9.53 -11.45
C LYS A 389 -16.71 8.35 -10.55
N ASN A 390 -15.69 8.53 -9.72
CA ASN A 390 -15.06 7.49 -8.92
C ASN A 390 -15.02 7.79 -7.42
N GLY A 391 -16.10 8.35 -6.88
CA GLY A 391 -16.22 8.59 -5.45
C GLY A 391 -15.22 9.60 -4.88
N GLY A 392 -14.55 10.40 -5.72
CA GLY A 392 -13.53 11.36 -5.30
C GLY A 392 -12.09 10.85 -5.43
N ILE A 393 -11.86 9.65 -5.97
CA ILE A 393 -10.54 9.08 -6.22
C ILE A 393 -10.12 9.29 -7.67
N ASN A 394 -8.98 9.93 -7.87
CA ASN A 394 -8.32 10.02 -9.18
C ASN A 394 -7.64 8.68 -9.52
N GLY A 395 -8.02 8.07 -10.65
CA GLY A 395 -7.41 6.81 -11.10
C GLY A 395 -6.06 6.99 -11.80
N PHE A 396 -5.68 8.20 -12.21
CA PHE A 396 -4.44 8.44 -12.94
C PHE A 396 -3.27 8.63 -11.96
N THR A 397 -2.18 7.91 -12.21
CA THR A 397 -0.94 8.03 -11.41
C THR A 397 -0.02 9.15 -11.88
N GLY A 398 -0.25 9.68 -13.09
CA GLY A 398 0.65 10.63 -13.76
C GLY A 398 1.94 9.99 -14.30
N GLN A 399 2.16 8.68 -14.09
CA GLN A 399 3.36 7.95 -14.49
C GLN A 399 2.98 6.68 -15.28
N SER A 400 2.22 6.84 -16.36
CA SER A 400 1.75 5.75 -17.23
C SER A 400 0.73 4.78 -16.59
N GLY A 401 0.48 4.85 -15.29
CA GLY A 401 -0.46 3.98 -14.59
C GLY A 401 -1.88 4.54 -14.51
N ILE A 402 -2.88 3.68 -14.71
CA ILE A 402 -4.29 3.98 -14.47
C ILE A 402 -4.90 2.91 -13.57
N TYR A 403 -5.53 3.34 -12.48
CA TYR A 403 -6.39 2.51 -11.65
C TYR A 403 -7.83 2.56 -12.15
N GLY A 404 -8.29 1.43 -12.68
CA GLY A 404 -9.68 1.13 -12.97
C GLY A 404 -10.28 0.20 -11.91
N THR A 405 -11.31 -0.53 -12.29
CA THR A 405 -11.98 -1.52 -11.42
C THR A 405 -12.10 -2.87 -12.08
N ILE A 406 -11.79 -3.93 -11.37
CA ILE A 406 -12.12 -5.31 -11.74
C ILE A 406 -13.25 -5.83 -10.85
N ARG A 407 -14.09 -6.73 -11.38
CA ARG A 407 -15.15 -7.38 -10.60
C ARG A 407 -14.64 -8.69 -9.99
N THR A 408 -15.06 -8.98 -8.77
CA THR A 408 -14.82 -10.26 -8.10
C THR A 408 -16.11 -10.83 -7.52
N ASP A 409 -16.21 -12.15 -7.44
CA ASP A 409 -17.38 -12.89 -6.93
C ASP A 409 -16.91 -14.06 -6.03
N ILE A 410 -16.06 -13.76 -5.04
CA ILE A 410 -15.49 -14.79 -4.12
C ILE A 410 -16.50 -15.14 -3.02
N LEU A 411 -16.80 -14.19 -2.13
CA LEU A 411 -17.83 -14.33 -1.09
C LEU A 411 -19.03 -13.42 -1.34
N GLU A 412 -18.78 -12.31 -2.01
CA GLU A 412 -19.74 -11.31 -2.44
C GLU A 412 -19.32 -10.77 -3.81
N THR A 413 -20.28 -10.23 -4.54
CA THR A 413 -19.99 -9.45 -5.74
C THR A 413 -19.46 -8.09 -5.32
N ALA A 414 -18.20 -7.83 -5.65
CA ALA A 414 -17.52 -6.58 -5.30
C ALA A 414 -16.65 -6.07 -6.46
N TYR A 415 -16.27 -4.79 -6.37
CA TYR A 415 -15.28 -4.19 -7.26
C TYR A 415 -13.97 -3.99 -6.50
N LEU A 416 -12.88 -4.44 -7.11
CA LEU A 416 -11.51 -4.23 -6.65
C LEU A 416 -10.80 -3.26 -7.58
N ASN A 417 -9.75 -2.59 -7.10
CA ASN A 417 -8.90 -1.74 -7.93
C ASN A 417 -8.07 -2.61 -8.88
N GLY A 418 -8.23 -2.39 -10.19
CA GLY A 418 -7.37 -2.98 -11.22
C GLY A 418 -6.32 -1.97 -11.69
N TYR A 419 -5.18 -2.44 -12.18
CA TYR A 419 -4.10 -1.58 -12.65
C TYR A 419 -3.79 -1.82 -14.13
N TRP A 420 -3.75 -0.73 -14.89
CA TRP A 420 -3.35 -0.70 -16.29
C TRP A 420 -2.10 0.14 -16.44
N TRP A 421 -1.15 -0.36 -17.22
CA TRP A 421 0.06 0.33 -17.61
C TRP A 421 -0.04 0.81 -19.05
N TYR A 422 0.30 2.07 -19.29
CA TYR A 422 0.39 2.65 -20.61
C TYR A 422 1.83 2.57 -21.14
N ASP A 423 2.03 1.74 -22.15
CA ASP A 423 3.26 1.71 -22.92
C ASP A 423 3.22 2.85 -23.95
N SER A 424 3.87 3.98 -23.66
CA SER A 424 3.95 5.14 -24.56
C SER A 424 4.65 4.81 -25.89
N ASP A 425 5.61 3.87 -25.91
CA ASP A 425 6.30 3.45 -27.13
C ASP A 425 5.36 2.68 -28.05
N ALA A 426 4.54 1.79 -27.48
CA ALA A 426 3.51 1.05 -28.21
C ALA A 426 2.24 1.87 -28.47
N GLY A 427 2.00 2.92 -27.68
CA GLY A 427 0.73 3.65 -27.60
C GLY A 427 -0.42 2.76 -27.15
N LYS A 428 -0.19 1.87 -26.17
CA LYS A 428 -1.15 0.85 -25.73
C LYS A 428 -1.27 0.73 -24.22
N LEU A 429 -2.50 0.53 -23.75
CA LEU A 429 -2.81 0.15 -22.37
C LEU A 429 -2.80 -1.37 -22.21
N GLU A 430 -2.13 -1.83 -21.16
CA GLU A 430 -2.02 -3.24 -20.79
C GLU A 430 -2.44 -3.44 -19.33
N TYR A 431 -3.36 -4.38 -19.09
CA TYR A 431 -3.72 -4.76 -17.72
C TYR A 431 -2.58 -5.54 -17.06
N ILE A 432 -2.19 -5.14 -15.85
CA ILE A 432 -1.14 -5.78 -15.06
C ILE A 432 -1.76 -6.35 -13.77
N ASP A 433 -1.77 -7.68 -13.67
CA ASP A 433 -2.16 -8.39 -12.45
C ASP A 433 -0.99 -8.38 -11.45
N GLY A 434 -1.07 -7.48 -10.46
CA GLY A 434 -0.12 -7.36 -9.36
C GLY A 434 -0.33 -8.38 -8.23
N GLY A 435 -1.28 -9.30 -8.37
CA GLY A 435 -1.59 -10.33 -7.38
C GLY A 435 -2.68 -9.90 -6.42
N MET A 436 -2.48 -8.83 -5.64
CA MET A 436 -3.46 -8.34 -4.66
C MET A 436 -4.11 -7.03 -5.11
N HIS A 437 -5.43 -6.97 -4.98
CA HIS A 437 -6.26 -5.84 -5.38
C HIS A 437 -7.06 -5.32 -4.20
N GLN A 438 -6.99 -4.01 -3.94
CA GLN A 438 -7.75 -3.37 -2.87
C GLN A 438 -9.25 -3.32 -3.22
N TYR A 439 -10.13 -3.52 -2.24
CA TYR A 439 -11.55 -3.27 -2.43
C TYR A 439 -11.83 -1.79 -2.68
N LYS A 440 -12.73 -1.49 -3.61
CA LYS A 440 -13.14 -0.10 -3.90
C LYS A 440 -13.90 0.53 -2.72
N TYR A 441 -14.73 -0.27 -2.05
CA TYR A 441 -15.46 0.13 -0.84
C TYR A 441 -15.26 -0.91 0.25
N PHE A 442 -15.00 -0.46 1.47
CA PHE A 442 -14.79 -1.32 2.63
C PHE A 442 -16.11 -1.48 3.40
N THR A 443 -16.97 -2.36 2.91
CA THR A 443 -18.27 -2.66 3.55
C THR A 443 -18.03 -3.35 4.90
N PRO A 444 -18.72 -2.95 5.98
CA PRO A 444 -18.64 -3.66 7.25
C PRO A 444 -19.41 -4.98 7.19
N HIS A 445 -18.80 -6.05 7.67
CA HIS A 445 -19.43 -7.35 7.84
C HIS A 445 -19.40 -7.78 9.32
N ARG A 446 -20.57 -7.95 9.93
CA ARG A 446 -20.67 -8.45 11.31
C ARG A 446 -20.32 -9.93 11.35
N LEU A 447 -19.41 -10.32 12.24
CA LEU A 447 -19.09 -11.73 12.47
C LEU A 447 -20.17 -12.45 13.27
N TYR A 448 -20.63 -13.60 12.79
CA TYR A 448 -21.51 -14.50 13.54
C TYR A 448 -20.76 -15.55 14.37
N VAL A 449 -19.49 -15.78 14.06
CA VAL A 449 -18.62 -16.78 14.69
C VAL A 449 -17.23 -16.19 14.94
N ASP A 450 -16.48 -16.79 15.87
CA ASP A 450 -15.08 -16.42 16.05
C ASP A 450 -14.32 -16.81 14.78
N LEU A 451 -13.54 -15.88 14.24
CA LEU A 451 -12.88 -16.01 12.95
C LEU A 451 -11.35 -16.06 13.15
N PRO A 452 -10.72 -17.25 13.05
CA PRO A 452 -9.28 -17.34 12.94
C PRO A 452 -8.83 -16.78 11.59
N LEU A 453 -7.81 -15.93 11.59
CA LEU A 453 -7.17 -15.32 10.43
C LEU A 453 -5.73 -15.83 10.33
N TRP A 454 -5.31 -16.22 9.13
CA TRP A 454 -3.94 -16.60 8.82
C TRP A 454 -3.05 -15.36 8.77
N LYS A 455 -1.82 -15.43 9.29
CA LYS A 455 -0.87 -14.30 9.24
C LYS A 455 -0.20 -14.12 7.87
N ALA A 456 -0.26 -15.13 7.01
CA ALA A 456 0.15 -15.05 5.62
C ALA A 456 -0.90 -15.74 4.73
N MET A 457 -0.79 -15.59 3.41
CA MET A 457 -1.55 -16.39 2.42
C MET A 457 -1.05 -17.84 2.37
N ASP A 458 -1.05 -18.50 3.52
CA ASP A 458 -0.66 -19.89 3.74
C ASP A 458 -1.52 -20.47 4.86
N GLN A 459 -2.25 -21.53 4.56
CA GLN A 459 -3.12 -22.26 5.50
C GLN A 459 -2.35 -23.05 6.57
N ASN A 460 -1.02 -22.89 6.63
CA ASN A 460 -0.17 -23.40 7.71
C ASN A 460 0.49 -22.29 8.53
N SER A 461 0.24 -21.02 8.18
CA SER A 461 0.82 -19.89 8.90
C SER A 461 0.22 -19.76 10.31
N GLU A 462 0.84 -18.93 11.16
CA GLU A 462 0.27 -18.63 12.47
C GLU A 462 -1.11 -17.99 12.32
N GLN A 463 -1.96 -18.18 13.33
CA GLN A 463 -3.30 -17.62 13.34
C GLN A 463 -3.49 -16.61 14.47
N VAL A 464 -4.33 -15.61 14.20
CA VAL A 464 -4.93 -14.74 15.21
C VAL A 464 -6.45 -14.82 15.10
N THR A 465 -7.18 -14.81 16.22
CA THR A 465 -8.64 -14.95 16.20
C THR A 465 -9.33 -13.63 16.50
N VAL A 466 -10.25 -13.24 15.61
CA VAL A 466 -11.21 -12.16 15.84
C VAL A 466 -12.45 -12.73 16.53
N SER A 467 -12.96 -12.03 17.54
CA SER A 467 -14.14 -12.49 18.27
C SER A 467 -15.43 -12.26 17.47
N SER A 468 -16.36 -13.20 17.58
CA SER A 468 -17.73 -13.04 17.05
C SER A 468 -18.40 -11.77 17.55
N GLY A 469 -19.27 -11.21 16.72
CA GLY A 469 -20.01 -10.00 17.03
C GLY A 469 -19.19 -8.72 16.96
N GLN A 470 -18.04 -8.72 16.30
CA GLN A 470 -17.36 -7.50 15.84
C GLN A 470 -17.56 -7.32 14.33
N ASP A 471 -17.35 -6.11 13.84
CA ASP A 471 -17.35 -5.83 12.41
C ASP A 471 -15.94 -6.09 11.87
N VAL A 472 -15.89 -6.68 10.68
CA VAL A 472 -14.68 -6.84 9.87
C VAL A 472 -14.88 -6.20 8.51
N PHE A 473 -13.77 -5.87 7.87
CA PHE A 473 -13.71 -5.21 6.57
C PHE A 473 -12.83 -6.03 5.65
N PHE A 474 -13.31 -6.27 4.43
CA PHE A 474 -12.48 -6.85 3.36
C PHE A 474 -11.64 -5.73 2.75
N ILE A 475 -10.33 -5.80 2.93
CA ILE A 475 -9.39 -4.74 2.57
C ILE A 475 -8.83 -4.96 1.18
N SER A 476 -8.38 -6.17 0.88
CA SER A 476 -7.85 -6.55 -0.44
C SER A 476 -8.07 -8.03 -0.71
N SER A 477 -8.03 -8.44 -1.97
CA SER A 477 -8.13 -9.83 -2.38
C SER A 477 -7.22 -10.14 -3.56
N ASP A 478 -6.83 -11.40 -3.69
CA ASP A 478 -6.14 -11.89 -4.90
C ASP A 478 -7.07 -12.12 -6.10
N ALA A 479 -8.34 -11.72 -5.94
CA ALA A 479 -9.45 -11.94 -6.87
C ALA A 479 -9.72 -13.43 -7.20
N LYS A 480 -9.20 -14.38 -6.40
CA LYS A 480 -9.31 -15.82 -6.63
C LYS A 480 -9.87 -16.54 -5.42
N GLU A 481 -9.15 -16.55 -4.30
CA GLU A 481 -9.49 -17.36 -3.12
C GLU A 481 -9.03 -16.75 -1.79
N TRP A 482 -8.19 -15.71 -1.80
CA TRP A 482 -7.67 -15.07 -0.60
C TRP A 482 -8.26 -13.67 -0.42
N ILE A 483 -8.66 -13.36 0.81
CA ILE A 483 -9.11 -12.03 1.22
C ILE A 483 -8.34 -11.61 2.47
N TYR A 484 -7.73 -10.43 2.42
CA TYR A 484 -7.14 -9.76 3.55
C TYR A 484 -8.23 -9.01 4.32
N VAL A 485 -8.34 -9.31 5.61
CA VAL A 485 -9.43 -8.86 6.48
C VAL A 485 -8.85 -8.08 7.65
N ARG A 486 -9.51 -6.97 7.99
CA ARG A 486 -9.23 -6.19 9.20
C ARG A 486 -10.47 -6.10 10.07
N ALA A 487 -10.34 -6.38 11.35
CA ALA A 487 -11.38 -6.22 12.35
C ALA A 487 -11.35 -4.82 12.96
N LYS A 488 -12.48 -4.39 13.55
CA LYS A 488 -12.57 -3.07 14.17
C LYS A 488 -11.60 -2.85 15.33
N ASP A 489 -11.14 -3.91 15.99
CA ASP A 489 -10.13 -3.82 17.06
C ASP A 489 -8.68 -3.77 16.53
N GLY A 490 -8.49 -3.73 15.21
CA GLY A 490 -7.18 -3.70 14.56
C GLY A 490 -6.59 -5.08 14.29
N THR A 491 -7.24 -6.17 14.73
CA THR A 491 -6.81 -7.52 14.38
C THR A 491 -6.95 -7.77 12.88
N GLU A 492 -5.88 -8.21 12.24
CA GLU A 492 -5.86 -8.43 10.79
C GLU A 492 -5.09 -9.70 10.39
N GLY A 493 -5.41 -10.16 9.18
CA GLY A 493 -4.87 -11.36 8.56
C GLY A 493 -5.73 -11.81 7.38
N TYR A 494 -5.49 -13.03 6.91
CA TYR A 494 -6.08 -13.56 5.70
C TYR A 494 -7.13 -14.63 6.00
N ILE A 495 -8.21 -14.60 5.22
CA ILE A 495 -9.12 -15.74 5.06
C ILE A 495 -8.88 -16.39 3.71
N HIS A 496 -9.08 -17.70 3.66
CA HIS A 496 -9.09 -18.49 2.44
C HIS A 496 -10.49 -19.03 2.17
N VAL A 497 -10.95 -18.87 0.93
CA VAL A 497 -12.29 -19.21 0.48
C VAL A 497 -12.22 -20.40 -0.47
N ASP A 498 -12.89 -21.50 -0.10
CA ASP A 498 -12.99 -22.72 -0.90
C ASP A 498 -14.45 -22.94 -1.31
N GLY A 499 -14.76 -22.58 -2.56
CA GLY A 499 -16.14 -22.49 -3.05
C GLY A 499 -16.90 -21.42 -2.28
N GLU A 500 -18.00 -21.80 -1.61
CA GLU A 500 -18.77 -20.88 -0.77
C GLU A 500 -18.26 -20.81 0.68
N ASN A 501 -17.27 -21.64 1.04
CA ASN A 501 -16.84 -21.80 2.43
C ASN A 501 -15.64 -20.93 2.78
N VAL A 502 -15.70 -20.32 3.97
CA VAL A 502 -14.53 -19.79 4.65
C VAL A 502 -13.81 -20.95 5.32
N SER A 503 -12.73 -21.41 4.69
CA SER A 503 -11.99 -22.61 5.13
C SER A 503 -11.45 -22.50 6.56
N ASN A 504 -11.15 -21.27 7.00
CA ASN A 504 -10.69 -20.96 8.36
C ASN A 504 -11.63 -21.49 9.45
N VAL A 505 -12.94 -21.54 9.18
CA VAL A 505 -13.97 -22.03 10.13
C VAL A 505 -14.77 -23.22 9.59
N GLY A 506 -14.56 -23.58 8.32
CA GLY A 506 -15.27 -24.68 7.64
C GLY A 506 -16.77 -24.43 7.49
N ARG A 507 -17.18 -23.18 7.24
CA ARG A 507 -18.58 -22.78 7.10
C ARG A 507 -18.81 -21.92 5.85
N PRO A 508 -20.02 -21.94 5.27
CA PRO A 508 -20.39 -21.00 4.21
C PRO A 508 -20.19 -19.55 4.67
N GLY A 509 -19.74 -18.67 3.77
CA GLY A 509 -19.53 -17.25 4.08
C GLY A 509 -20.76 -16.57 4.70
N THR A 510 -21.96 -16.95 4.25
CA THR A 510 -23.25 -16.46 4.77
C THR A 510 -23.56 -16.88 6.21
N GLU A 511 -22.87 -17.90 6.74
CA GLU A 511 -22.91 -18.30 8.15
C GLU A 511 -21.81 -17.67 8.99
N VAL A 512 -20.86 -16.97 8.36
CA VAL A 512 -19.71 -16.31 9.01
C VAL A 512 -19.91 -14.80 9.08
N PHE A 513 -20.38 -14.20 7.99
CA PHE A 513 -20.48 -12.76 7.78
C PHE A 513 -21.94 -12.33 7.58
N SER A 514 -22.30 -11.16 8.12
CA SER A 514 -23.54 -10.49 7.75
C SER A 514 -23.41 -9.77 6.41
N GLU A 515 -24.57 -9.56 5.76
CA GLU A 515 -24.72 -8.55 4.69
C GLU A 515 -23.73 -8.70 3.53
N LEU A 516 -23.38 -9.94 3.15
CA LEU A 516 -22.66 -10.21 1.91
C LEU A 516 -23.51 -9.76 0.72
N ASN A 517 -22.90 -9.01 -0.20
CA ASN A 517 -23.58 -8.44 -1.36
C ASN A 517 -23.58 -9.41 -2.53
N TYR A 518 -24.73 -9.61 -3.17
CA TYR A 518 -24.83 -10.42 -4.39
C TYR A 518 -25.60 -9.59 -5.42
N PHE A 519 -24.93 -9.20 -6.51
CA PHE A 519 -25.59 -8.56 -7.64
C PHE A 519 -25.94 -9.64 -8.68
N ASP A 520 -27.12 -9.52 -9.30
CA ASP A 520 -27.59 -10.42 -10.37
C ASP A 520 -26.89 -10.17 -11.71
#